data_AF-A0A349Y4U8-F1
#
_entry.id   AF-A0A349Y4U8-F1
#
_cell.length_a   1.000
_cell.length_b   1.000
_cell.length_c   1.000
_cell.angle_alpha   90.00
_cell.angle_beta   90.00
_cell.angle_gamma   90.00
#
_symmetry.space_group_name_H-M   'P 1'
#
loop_
_entity.id
_entity.type
_entity.pdbx_description
1 polymer ?
#
loop_
_entity_poly.entity_id
_entity_poly.type
_entity_poly.pdbx_seq_one_letter_code
_entity_poly.pdbx_strand_id
1 'polypeptide(L)'
;MSLAAVTLLLGATTHVFSNAWLMLTDRSNVIPAESSILWFEPYVINQGASNYWLYGKDRTNYYHFAHMEQALYLYLPINNSCPGFDRENIRTWCNVRIGKHH
;
A
#
# COMPACT_ATOMS: atom_id res chain seq x y z
N MET A 1 -17.00 -10.62 -25.00
CA MET A 1 -17.08 -10.45 -23.51
C MET A 1 -18.19 -9.46 -23.22
N SER A 2 -19.14 -9.81 -22.35
CA SER A 2 -20.23 -8.92 -21.93
C SER A 2 -19.73 -7.90 -20.88
N LEU A 3 -20.40 -6.76 -20.75
CA LEU A 3 -20.07 -5.73 -19.76
C LEU A 3 -20.03 -6.32 -18.35
N ALA A 4 -21.00 -7.18 -18.02
CA ALA A 4 -21.04 -7.89 -16.73
C ALA A 4 -19.80 -8.76 -16.47
N ALA A 5 -19.28 -9.45 -17.50
CA ALA A 5 -18.07 -10.25 -17.37
C ALA A 5 -16.82 -9.39 -17.17
N VAL A 6 -16.75 -8.22 -17.82
CA VAL A 6 -15.66 -7.24 -17.63
C VAL A 6 -15.68 -6.68 -16.21
N THR A 7 -16.86 -6.31 -15.68
CA THR A 7 -17.00 -5.80 -14.31
C THR A 7 -16.63 -6.84 -13.26
N LEU A 8 -17.03 -8.10 -13.45
CA LEU A 8 -16.66 -9.21 -12.57
C LEU A 8 -15.16 -9.50 -12.60
N LEU A 9 -14.53 -9.49 -13.78
CA LEU A 9 -13.09 -9.69 -13.91
C LEU A 9 -12.28 -8.55 -13.28
N LEU A 10 -12.72 -7.29 -13.45
CA LEU A 10 -12.09 -6.14 -12.80
C LEU A 10 -12.27 -6.20 -11.28
N GLY A 11 -13.44 -6.60 -10.79
CA GLY A 11 -13.67 -6.76 -9.35
C GLY A 11 -12.85 -7.89 -8.72
N ALA A 12 -12.62 -8.98 -9.45
CA ALA A 12 -11.86 -10.14 -8.96
C ALA A 12 -10.33 -9.95 -9.00
N THR A 13 -9.83 -8.98 -9.77
CA THR A 13 -8.39 -8.77 -10.00
C THR A 13 -7.84 -7.48 -9.38
N THR A 14 -8.68 -6.70 -8.70
CA THR A 14 -8.31 -5.41 -8.13
C THR A 14 -8.65 -5.34 -6.64
N HIS A 15 -8.01 -4.42 -5.94
CA HIS A 15 -8.19 -4.18 -4.50
C HIS A 15 -9.15 -3.01 -4.21
N VAL A 16 -9.99 -2.61 -5.17
CA VAL A 16 -10.82 -1.40 -5.06
C VAL A 16 -11.74 -1.45 -3.84
N PHE A 17 -12.46 -2.56 -3.66
CA PHE A 17 -13.41 -2.69 -2.55
C PHE A 17 -12.70 -2.68 -1.18
N SER A 18 -11.61 -3.43 -1.04
CA SER A 18 -10.83 -3.47 0.20
C SER A 18 -10.21 -2.12 0.53
N ASN A 19 -9.64 -1.43 -0.47
CA ASN A 19 -9.03 -0.13 -0.27
C ASN A 19 -10.06 0.96 0.01
N ALA A 20 -11.21 0.94 -0.67
CA ALA A 20 -12.31 1.85 -0.36
C ALA A 20 -12.81 1.65 1.07
N TRP A 21 -12.99 0.40 1.51
CA TRP A 21 -13.40 0.07 2.87
C TRP A 21 -12.37 0.54 3.92
N LEU A 22 -11.09 0.31 3.66
CA LEU A 22 -9.98 0.75 4.51
C LEU A 22 -10.00 2.27 4.72
N MET A 23 -10.20 3.04 3.65
CA MET A 23 -10.29 4.51 3.71
C MET A 23 -11.57 5.02 4.38
N LEU A 24 -12.69 4.32 4.22
CA LEU A 24 -13.97 4.71 4.82
C LEU A 24 -14.00 4.47 6.34
N THR A 25 -13.34 3.42 6.81
CA THR A 25 -13.37 3.00 8.21
C THR A 25 -12.33 3.71 9.08
N ASP A 26 -11.23 4.17 8.49
CA ASP A 26 -10.20 4.91 9.21
C ASP A 26 -9.55 5.96 8.29
N ARG A 27 -9.76 7.24 8.62
CA ARG A 27 -9.30 8.40 7.82
C ARG A 27 -7.79 8.60 7.84
N SER A 28 -7.06 7.91 8.70
CA SER A 28 -5.60 7.93 8.68
C SER A 28 -5.02 7.13 7.51
N ASN A 29 -5.82 6.25 6.90
CA ASN A 29 -5.41 5.51 5.70
C ASN A 29 -5.28 6.43 4.50
N VAL A 30 -4.12 6.34 3.85
CA VAL A 30 -3.85 6.96 2.56
C VAL A 30 -3.43 5.91 1.55
N ILE A 31 -3.81 6.09 0.28
CA ILE A 31 -3.25 5.29 -0.81
C ILE A 31 -1.97 5.98 -1.29
N PRO A 32 -0.84 5.26 -1.43
CA PRO A 32 0.38 5.83 -1.99
C PRO A 32 0.15 6.47 -3.37
N ALA A 33 0.78 7.61 -3.62
CA ALA A 33 0.63 8.39 -4.86
C ALA A 33 1.26 7.68 -6.06
N GLU A 34 2.28 6.84 -5.81
CA GLU A 34 2.90 5.95 -6.79
C GLU A 34 2.04 4.71 -7.09
N SER A 35 0.94 4.54 -6.36
CA SER A 35 0.00 3.44 -6.52
C SER A 35 -1.40 3.96 -6.86
N SER A 36 -2.40 3.08 -6.77
CA SER A 36 -3.80 3.46 -6.91
C SER A 36 -4.70 2.58 -6.07
N ILE A 37 -5.93 3.03 -5.86
CA ILE A 37 -6.97 2.27 -5.15
C ILE A 37 -7.24 0.90 -5.79
N LEU A 38 -6.90 0.72 -7.07
CA LEU A 38 -7.04 -0.55 -7.79
C LEU A 38 -5.93 -1.55 -7.47
N TRP A 39 -4.70 -1.06 -7.27
CA TRP A 39 -3.50 -1.92 -7.27
C TRP A 39 -2.80 -2.00 -5.92
N PHE A 40 -3.05 -1.05 -5.02
CA PHE A 40 -2.47 -1.08 -3.70
C PHE A 40 -3.02 -2.26 -2.91
N GLU A 41 -2.14 -3.06 -2.34
CA GLU A 41 -2.46 -4.24 -1.54
C GLU A 41 -1.82 -4.07 -0.15
N PRO A 42 -2.59 -3.63 0.86
CA PRO A 42 -2.20 -3.75 2.26
C PRO A 42 -2.03 -5.22 2.63
N TYR A 43 -0.96 -5.56 3.35
CA TYR A 43 -0.75 -6.94 3.84
C TYR A 43 -0.37 -7.03 5.31
N VAL A 44 0.03 -5.93 5.95
CA VAL A 44 0.08 -5.82 7.41
C VAL A 44 -0.80 -4.67 7.82
N ILE A 45 -1.75 -4.93 8.71
CA ILE A 45 -2.66 -3.93 9.30
C ILE A 45 -2.30 -3.74 10.76
N ASN A 46 -2.33 -2.50 11.24
CA ASN A 46 -2.16 -2.18 12.65
C ASN A 46 -3.27 -2.86 13.47
N GLN A 47 -2.89 -3.68 14.45
CA GLN A 47 -3.81 -4.41 15.32
C GLN A 47 -4.23 -3.61 16.57
N GLY A 48 -3.89 -2.31 16.61
CA GLY A 48 -4.22 -1.42 17.73
C GLY A 48 -5.64 -0.83 17.62
N ALA A 49 -5.85 0.34 18.22
CA ALA A 49 -7.15 1.02 18.21
C ALA A 49 -7.55 1.58 16.82
N SER A 50 -6.62 1.62 15.87
CA SER A 50 -6.80 2.15 14.51
C SER A 50 -6.43 1.09 13.49
N ASN A 51 -7.12 1.06 12.35
CA ASN A 51 -7.01 0.01 11.33
C ASN A 51 -6.24 0.49 10.10
N TYR A 52 -5.18 1.28 10.31
CA TYR A 52 -4.33 1.70 9.21
C TYR A 52 -3.38 0.61 8.76
N TRP A 53 -3.01 0.62 7.49
CA TRP A 53 -2.01 -0.30 6.96
C TRP A 53 -0.60 0.07 7.46
N LEU A 54 0.21 -0.93 7.83
CA LEU A 54 1.60 -0.76 8.23
C LEU A 54 2.56 -1.06 7.08
N TYR A 55 2.23 -2.09 6.30
CA TYR A 55 2.96 -2.47 5.11
C TYR A 55 2.00 -2.82 3.98
N GLY A 56 2.35 -2.34 2.79
CA GLY A 56 1.60 -2.58 1.56
C GLY A 56 2.53 -2.73 0.37
N LYS A 57 1.98 -3.12 -0.77
CA LYS A 57 2.70 -3.20 -2.04
C LYS A 57 1.78 -2.87 -3.19
N ASP A 58 2.34 -2.69 -4.36
CA ASP A 58 1.63 -2.86 -5.62
C ASP A 58 2.46 -3.75 -6.54
N ARG A 59 2.41 -3.51 -7.85
CA ARG A 59 3.18 -4.28 -8.84
C ARG A 59 4.63 -3.84 -8.95
N THR A 60 4.99 -2.66 -8.47
CA THR A 60 6.29 -2.03 -8.69
C THR A 60 7.02 -1.69 -7.40
N ASN A 61 6.30 -1.41 -6.31
CA ASN A 61 6.89 -0.94 -5.05
C ASN A 61 6.37 -1.70 -3.82
N TYR A 62 7.22 -1.74 -2.79
CA TYR A 62 6.82 -1.96 -1.40
C TYR A 62 6.63 -0.61 -0.70
N TYR A 63 5.67 -0.54 0.21
CA TYR A 63 5.33 0.65 0.99
C TYR A 63 5.31 0.34 2.48
N HIS A 64 5.79 1.28 3.29
CA HIS A 64 5.70 1.25 4.75
C HIS A 64 5.09 2.56 5.23
N PHE A 65 4.00 2.48 6.00
CA PHE A 65 3.34 3.66 6.54
C PHE A 65 4.25 4.32 7.58
N ALA A 66 4.62 5.57 7.35
CA ALA A 66 5.47 6.33 8.23
C ALA A 66 4.60 7.39 8.91
N HIS A 67 4.42 7.29 10.21
CA HIS A 67 3.66 8.29 10.97
C HIS A 67 4.55 9.51 11.33
N MET A 68 5.27 10.05 10.35
CA MET A 68 6.24 11.13 10.54
C MET A 68 5.69 12.44 9.97
N GLU A 69 5.94 13.57 10.64
CA GLU A 69 5.47 14.91 10.22
C GLU A 69 5.90 15.27 8.77
N GLN A 70 6.98 14.67 8.28
CA GLN A 70 7.61 15.01 6.99
C GLN A 70 7.42 13.94 5.90
N ALA A 71 6.84 12.79 6.24
CA ALA A 71 6.70 11.62 5.36
C ALA A 71 5.50 10.79 5.80
N LEU A 72 4.49 10.62 4.93
CA LEU A 72 3.33 9.76 5.23
C LEU A 72 3.63 8.27 5.05
N TYR A 73 4.54 7.95 4.14
CA TYR A 73 5.01 6.59 3.91
C TYR A 73 6.39 6.62 3.24
N LEU A 74 7.09 5.50 3.41
CA LEU A 74 8.34 5.20 2.73
C LEU A 74 8.08 4.12 1.69
N TYR A 75 8.83 4.13 0.60
CA TYR A 75 8.68 3.11 -0.44
C TYR A 75 9.99 2.80 -1.15
N LEU A 76 10.06 1.60 -1.73
CA LEU A 76 11.16 1.17 -2.59
C LEU A 76 10.68 0.21 -3.68
N PRO A 77 11.42 0.06 -4.79
CA PRO A 77 11.05 -0.87 -5.85
C PRO A 77 11.06 -2.33 -5.38
N ILE A 78 10.12 -3.14 -5.85
CA ILE A 78 10.11 -4.59 -5.59
C ILE A 78 11.40 -5.25 -6.06
N ASN A 79 11.90 -4.85 -7.24
CA ASN A 79 13.22 -5.27 -7.72
C ASN A 79 14.31 -4.42 -7.06
N ASN A 80 14.61 -4.69 -5.79
CA ASN A 80 15.69 -4.07 -5.04
C ASN A 80 16.80 -5.07 -4.70
N SER A 81 17.95 -4.54 -4.31
CA SER A 81 19.13 -5.30 -3.91
C SER A 81 19.51 -5.06 -2.44
N CYS A 82 18.52 -4.78 -1.58
CA CYS A 82 18.78 -4.50 -0.18
C CYS A 82 19.28 -5.78 0.54
N PRO A 83 20.44 -5.74 1.20
CA PRO A 83 20.96 -6.90 1.92
C PRO A 83 20.00 -7.34 3.02
N GLY A 84 19.61 -8.62 3.02
CA GLY A 84 18.69 -9.16 4.02
C GLY A 84 17.29 -8.57 3.97
N PHE A 85 16.85 -8.12 2.78
CA PHE A 85 15.53 -7.52 2.58
C PHE A 85 14.40 -8.38 3.18
N ASP A 86 13.62 -7.75 4.03
CA ASP A 86 12.38 -8.26 4.60
C ASP A 86 11.28 -7.19 4.42
N ARG A 87 10.24 -7.56 3.68
CA ARG A 87 9.10 -6.69 3.36
C ARG A 87 8.33 -6.23 4.60
N GLU A 88 8.42 -6.93 5.72
CA GLU A 88 7.73 -6.58 6.98
C GLU A 88 8.66 -5.92 8.01
N ASN A 89 9.90 -5.61 7.62
CA ASN A 89 10.87 -4.98 8.50
C ASN A 89 11.57 -3.81 7.80
N ILE A 90 11.05 -2.60 8.04
CA ILE A 90 11.59 -1.34 7.50
C ILE A 90 13.10 -1.14 7.75
N ARG A 91 13.68 -1.75 8.81
CA ARG A 91 15.12 -1.62 9.10
C ARG A 91 16.01 -2.34 8.08
N THR A 92 15.45 -3.27 7.31
CA THR A 92 16.15 -3.99 6.25
C THR A 92 16.04 -3.28 4.89
N TRP A 93 15.25 -2.21 4.82
CA TRP A 93 15.02 -1.45 3.60
C TRP A 93 16.16 -0.45 3.38
N CYS A 94 16.59 -0.30 2.13
CA CYS A 94 17.69 0.56 1.74
C CYS A 94 17.25 1.50 0.60
N ASN A 95 17.88 2.67 0.49
CA ASN A 95 17.58 3.66 -0.56
C ASN A 95 16.07 3.99 -0.70
N VAL A 96 15.36 4.04 0.44
CA VAL A 96 13.93 4.33 0.47
C VAL A 96 13.64 5.73 -0.05
N ARG A 97 12.49 5.87 -0.71
CA ARG A 97 11.92 7.12 -1.19
C ARG A 97 10.82 7.55 -0.23
N ILE A 98 10.58 8.86 -0.18
CA ILE A 98 9.59 9.47 0.70
C ILE A 98 8.35 9.79 -0.13
N GLY A 99 7.21 9.24 0.27
CA GLY A 99 5.90 9.61 -0.25
C GLY A 99 5.30 10.77 0.54
N LYS A 100 4.76 11.76 -0.17
CA LYS A 100 4.07 12.91 0.40
C LYS A 100 2.61 12.96 -0.03
N HIS A 101 1.77 13.56 0.80
CA HIS A 101 0.45 14.00 0.36
C HIS A 101 0.64 15.23 -0.54
N HIS A 102 -0.02 15.25 -1.69
CA HIS A 102 -0.19 16.47 -2.48
C HIS A 102 -1.45 17.22 -2.03
#